data_AF-A0A5C2RNF6-F1
#
_entry.id   AF-A0A5C2RNF6-F1
#
_cell.length_a   1.000
_cell.length_b   1.000
_cell.length_c   1.000
_cell.angle_alpha   90.00
_cell.angle_beta   90.00
_cell.angle_gamma   90.00
#
_symmetry.space_group_name_H-M   'P 1'
#
loop_
_entity.id
_entity.type
_entity.pdbx_description
1 polymer ?
#
loop_
_entity_poly.entity_id
_entity_poly.type
_entity_poly.pdbx_seq_one_letter_code
_entity_poly.pdbx_strand_id
1 'polypeptide(L)'
;PLTQPWLPFKSHIDFEFSEFCAEASLNTKQVDSVLELVQKIAADPAQLSSKLASDVHVAWENAKSHQPAFEKSIIEVPYRKGTLEFDVHTRSSWQWALALIKDTTLAQHITWHAVKQFKFTDGEWVRFWDEPNTADYWWDVQVCMSYYAAVGMRA
;
A
#
# COMPACT_ATOMS: atom_id res chain seq x y z
N PRO A 1 37.37 -16.35 27.53
CA PRO A 1 36.26 -15.36 27.56
C PRO A 1 36.17 -14.63 26.23
N LEU A 2 34.97 -14.52 25.63
CA LEU A 2 34.77 -13.59 24.52
C LEU A 2 35.08 -12.18 25.05
N THR A 3 36.07 -11.52 24.47
CA THR A 3 36.65 -10.27 24.99
C THR A 3 35.71 -9.09 24.82
N GLN A 4 34.67 -9.23 23.99
CA GLN A 4 33.68 -8.21 23.70
C GLN A 4 32.28 -8.85 23.63
N PRO A 5 31.25 -8.21 24.20
CA PRO A 5 29.89 -8.78 24.28
C PRO A 5 29.17 -8.85 22.92
N TRP A 6 29.63 -8.10 21.91
CA TRP A 6 29.03 -8.07 20.56
C TRP A 6 29.62 -9.11 19.59
N LEU A 7 30.54 -9.97 20.03
CA LEU A 7 30.95 -11.10 19.19
C LEU A 7 29.77 -12.09 19.06
N PRO A 8 29.48 -12.65 17.87
CA PRO A 8 30.37 -12.78 16.70
C PRO A 8 30.26 -11.64 15.65
N PHE A 9 29.55 -10.55 15.93
CA PHE A 9 29.40 -9.45 14.99
C PHE A 9 30.71 -8.69 14.79
N LYS A 10 30.93 -8.18 13.57
CA LYS A 10 32.19 -7.50 13.19
C LYS A 10 32.39 -6.19 13.92
N SER A 11 31.31 -5.55 14.36
CA SER A 11 31.30 -4.31 15.10
C SER A 11 30.13 -4.25 16.07
N HIS A 12 30.21 -3.35 17.06
CA HIS A 12 29.10 -3.10 17.98
C HIS A 12 27.83 -2.63 17.25
N ILE A 13 27.99 -1.79 16.21
CA ILE A 13 26.85 -1.28 15.45
C ILE A 13 26.17 -2.37 14.61
N ASP A 14 26.94 -3.34 14.09
CA ASP A 14 26.36 -4.51 13.40
C ASP A 14 25.51 -5.35 14.36
N PHE A 15 25.95 -5.46 15.63
CA PHE A 15 25.19 -6.13 16.68
C PHE A 15 23.87 -5.37 16.98
N GLU A 16 23.94 -4.08 17.31
CA GLU A 16 22.75 -3.25 17.60
C GLU A 16 21.76 -3.24 16.43
N PHE A 17 22.27 -3.13 15.20
CA PHE A 17 21.43 -3.19 14.00
C PHE A 17 20.73 -4.56 13.85
N SER A 18 21.45 -5.66 14.10
CA SER A 18 20.87 -7.01 14.03
C SER A 18 19.83 -7.25 15.12
N GLU A 19 20.06 -6.72 16.33
CA GLU A 19 19.13 -6.78 17.46
C GLU A 19 17.83 -6.02 17.11
N PHE A 20 17.94 -4.80 16.60
CA PHE A 20 16.80 -4.04 16.10
C PHE A 20 16.00 -4.80 15.03
N CYS A 21 16.68 -5.41 14.05
CA CYS A 21 16.02 -6.16 13.00
C CYS A 21 15.24 -7.37 13.56
N ALA A 22 15.81 -8.06 14.55
CA ALA A 22 15.17 -9.18 15.22
C ALA A 22 13.96 -8.73 16.08
N GLU A 23 14.12 -7.67 16.86
CA GLU A 23 13.04 -7.10 17.69
C GLU A 23 11.86 -6.63 16.83
N ALA A 24 12.15 -5.94 15.73
CA ALA A 24 11.13 -5.49 14.78
C ALA A 24 10.60 -6.61 13.85
N SER A 25 11.11 -7.84 13.99
CA SER A 25 10.74 -9.00 13.16
C SER A 25 10.81 -8.72 11.65
N LEU A 26 11.87 -8.00 11.23
CA LEU A 26 12.05 -7.64 9.83
C LEU A 26 12.36 -8.87 8.98
N ASN A 27 11.69 -8.99 7.84
CA ASN A 27 12.06 -10.00 6.84
C ASN A 27 13.29 -9.55 6.03
N THR A 28 13.89 -10.47 5.28
CA THR A 28 15.11 -10.20 4.47
C THR A 28 14.96 -8.97 3.58
N LYS A 29 13.83 -8.83 2.88
CA LYS A 29 13.58 -7.66 2.00
C LYS A 29 13.57 -6.35 2.79
N GLN A 30 12.99 -6.35 3.99
CA GLN A 30 12.96 -5.16 4.86
C GLN A 30 14.36 -4.84 5.39
N VAL A 31 15.15 -5.84 5.80
CA VAL A 31 16.54 -5.64 6.23
C VAL A 31 17.38 -5.01 5.11
N ASP A 32 17.29 -5.56 3.90
CA ASP A 32 17.99 -5.03 2.72
C ASP A 32 17.56 -3.57 2.44
N SER A 33 16.26 -3.28 2.54
CA SER A 33 15.72 -1.92 2.34
C SER A 33 16.28 -0.92 3.35
N VAL A 34 16.44 -1.32 4.62
CA VAL A 34 17.04 -0.45 5.65
C VAL A 34 18.52 -0.21 5.35
N LEU A 35 19.27 -1.23 4.95
CA LEU A 35 20.68 -1.09 4.58
C LEU A 35 20.86 -0.14 3.37
N GLU A 36 20.01 -0.25 2.35
CA GLU A 36 19.99 0.67 1.21
C GLU A 36 19.71 2.12 1.65
N LEU A 37 18.77 2.33 2.58
CA LEU A 37 18.49 3.66 3.13
C LEU A 37 19.70 4.21 3.89
N VAL A 38 20.35 3.40 4.73
CA VAL A 38 21.57 3.80 5.45
C VAL A 38 22.67 4.20 4.47
N GLN A 39 22.85 3.45 3.38
CA GLN A 39 23.83 3.79 2.34
C GLN A 39 23.50 5.11 1.62
N LYS A 40 22.22 5.36 1.30
CA LYS A 40 21.77 6.63 0.71
C LYS A 40 22.02 7.81 1.65
N ILE A 41 21.71 7.65 2.94
CA ILE A 41 21.95 8.67 3.97
C ILE A 41 23.44 8.90 4.18
N ALA A 42 24.26 7.85 4.15
CA ALA A 42 25.72 7.97 4.26
C ALA A 42 26.33 8.72 3.06
N ALA A 43 25.77 8.55 1.87
CA ALA A 43 26.19 9.26 0.66
C ALA A 43 25.76 10.74 0.68
N ASP A 44 24.56 11.05 1.18
CA ASP A 44 24.06 12.42 1.33
C ASP A 44 23.18 12.56 2.59
N PRO A 45 23.79 12.96 3.73
CA PRO A 45 23.07 13.06 5.00
C PRO A 45 21.94 14.08 5.03
N ALA A 46 21.89 15.01 4.07
CA ALA A 46 20.86 16.04 4.00
C ALA A 46 19.52 15.50 3.46
N GLN A 47 19.52 14.32 2.81
CA GLN A 47 18.30 13.74 2.23
C GLN A 47 17.29 13.26 3.26
N LEU A 48 17.75 12.85 4.46
CA LEU A 48 16.86 12.51 5.56
C LEU A 48 16.73 13.67 6.53
N SER A 49 15.64 14.43 6.37
CA SER A 49 15.31 15.57 7.23
C SER A 49 14.73 15.16 8.58
N SER A 50 13.94 14.08 8.65
CA SER A 50 13.35 13.57 9.89
C SER A 50 14.43 13.09 10.86
N LYS A 51 14.42 13.62 12.09
CA LYS A 51 15.37 13.24 13.15
C LYS A 51 14.70 12.47 14.29
N LEU A 52 13.39 12.64 14.45
CA LEU A 52 12.59 12.01 15.49
C LEU A 52 11.37 11.31 14.90
N ALA A 53 10.82 10.35 15.64
CA ALA A 53 9.57 9.69 15.28
C ALA A 53 8.42 10.70 15.11
N SER A 54 8.40 11.78 15.89
CA SER A 54 7.43 12.87 15.74
C SER A 54 7.45 13.52 14.37
N ASP A 55 8.63 13.66 13.75
CA ASP A 55 8.76 14.28 12.42
C ASP A 55 8.11 13.40 11.36
N VAL A 56 8.29 12.07 11.49
CA VAL A 56 7.66 11.07 10.62
C VAL A 56 6.14 11.07 10.83
N HIS A 57 5.68 11.11 12.07
CA HIS A 57 4.24 11.18 12.37
C HIS A 57 3.59 12.46 11.85
N VAL A 58 4.25 13.62 11.98
CA VAL A 58 3.78 14.88 11.41
C VAL A 58 3.72 14.78 9.89
N ALA A 59 4.73 14.19 9.24
CA ALA A 59 4.71 13.96 7.80
C ALA A 59 3.52 13.07 7.39
N TRP A 60 3.23 12.01 8.14
CA TRP A 60 2.06 11.15 7.89
C TRP A 60 0.73 11.85 8.12
N GLU A 61 0.57 12.63 9.18
CA GLU A 61 -0.67 13.40 9.43
C GLU A 61 -0.87 14.49 8.36
N ASN A 62 0.20 15.13 7.91
CA ASN A 62 0.13 16.04 6.76
C ASN A 62 -0.26 15.31 5.48
N ALA A 63 0.33 14.14 5.21
CA ALA A 63 -0.01 13.33 4.04
C ALA A 63 -1.47 12.84 4.08
N LYS A 64 -1.98 12.49 5.27
CA LYS A 64 -3.37 12.05 5.49
C LYS A 64 -4.40 13.06 5.00
N SER A 65 -4.12 14.36 5.08
CA SER A 65 -5.02 15.41 4.57
C SER A 65 -5.29 15.33 3.05
N HIS A 66 -4.44 14.63 2.29
CA HIS A 66 -4.60 14.43 0.86
C HIS A 66 -5.54 13.26 0.51
N GLN A 67 -6.02 12.54 1.52
CA GLN A 67 -6.90 11.40 1.36
C GLN A 67 -8.18 11.62 2.19
N PRO A 68 -9.34 11.10 1.77
CA PRO A 68 -10.53 11.18 2.60
C PRO A 68 -10.29 10.53 3.96
N ALA A 69 -10.74 11.20 5.01
CA ALA A 69 -10.55 10.73 6.38
C ALA A 69 -11.31 9.43 6.65
N PHE A 70 -10.82 8.66 7.62
CA PHE A 70 -11.63 7.60 8.21
C PHE A 70 -12.65 8.22 9.15
N GLU A 71 -13.89 7.77 9.02
CA GLU A 71 -15.02 8.13 9.88
C GLU A 71 -15.21 7.01 10.91
N LYS A 72 -15.30 7.41 12.18
CA LYS A 72 -15.59 6.49 13.27
C LYS A 72 -17.10 6.28 13.33
N SER A 73 -17.53 5.03 13.23
CA SER A 73 -18.91 4.59 13.41
C SER A 73 -18.95 3.52 14.50
N ILE A 74 -19.97 3.54 15.35
CA ILE A 74 -20.18 2.50 16.34
C ILE A 74 -21.14 1.48 15.74
N ILE A 75 -20.71 0.22 15.66
CA ILE A 75 -21.58 -0.89 15.27
C ILE A 75 -22.06 -1.57 16.55
N GLU A 76 -23.36 -1.52 16.78
CA GLU A 76 -24.02 -2.19 17.88
C GLU A 76 -24.50 -3.58 17.45
N VAL A 77 -24.03 -4.61 18.14
CA VAL A 77 -24.42 -6.01 17.89
C VAL A 77 -25.10 -6.56 19.14
N PRO A 78 -26.40 -6.91 19.08
CA PRO A 78 -27.08 -7.61 20.16
C PRO A 78 -26.39 -8.95 20.45
N TYR A 79 -25.95 -9.16 21.69
CA TYR A 79 -25.31 -10.41 22.11
C TYR A 79 -25.76 -10.83 23.51
N ARG A 80 -26.37 -12.01 23.61
CA ARG A 80 -26.99 -12.55 24.83
C ARG A 80 -28.00 -11.56 25.43
N LYS A 81 -27.71 -11.02 26.63
CA LYS A 81 -28.58 -10.08 27.37
C LYS A 81 -28.10 -8.63 27.27
N GLY A 82 -27.16 -8.32 26.39
CA GLY A 82 -26.62 -6.97 26.23
C GLY A 82 -26.31 -6.61 24.77
N THR A 83 -25.84 -5.40 24.58
CA THR A 83 -25.34 -4.88 23.30
C THR A 83 -23.81 -4.81 23.39
N LEU A 84 -23.12 -5.35 22.40
CA LEU A 84 -21.69 -5.12 22.21
C LEU A 84 -21.53 -3.95 21.24
N GLU A 85 -20.74 -2.97 21.65
CA GLU A 85 -20.36 -1.82 20.81
C GLU A 85 -18.97 -2.05 20.24
N PHE A 86 -18.85 -1.88 18.93
CA PHE A 86 -17.59 -1.97 18.23
C PHE A 86 -17.30 -0.64 17.54
N ASP A 87 -16.17 -0.04 17.91
CA ASP A 87 -15.62 1.10 17.20
C ASP A 87 -15.09 0.65 15.84
N VAL A 88 -15.77 1.04 14.78
CA VAL A 88 -15.39 0.71 13.40
C VAL A 88 -15.04 1.98 12.65
N HIS A 89 -13.78 2.07 12.24
CA HIS A 89 -13.29 3.15 11.39
C HIS A 89 -13.46 2.75 9.94
N THR A 90 -14.35 3.43 9.23
CA THR A 90 -14.61 3.18 7.80
C THR A 90 -14.25 4.40 6.96
N ARG A 91 -14.09 4.21 5.66
CA ARG A 91 -13.91 5.30 4.70
C ARG A 91 -14.72 4.96 3.46
N SER A 92 -15.38 5.95 2.87
CA SER A 92 -16.07 5.76 1.59
C SER A 92 -15.07 5.40 0.49
N SER A 93 -15.15 4.16 -0.02
CA SER A 93 -14.35 3.73 -1.18
C SER A 93 -14.58 4.60 -2.40
N TRP A 94 -15.80 5.14 -2.56
CA TRP A 94 -16.12 6.06 -3.65
C TRP A 94 -15.42 7.42 -3.51
N GLN A 95 -15.47 8.04 -2.32
CA GLN A 95 -14.77 9.30 -2.10
C GLN A 95 -13.26 9.13 -2.24
N TRP A 96 -12.73 8.00 -1.77
CA TRP A 96 -11.32 7.65 -1.95
C TRP A 96 -10.94 7.52 -3.43
N ALA A 97 -11.73 6.76 -4.21
CA ALA A 97 -11.50 6.65 -5.65
C ALA A 97 -11.56 8.02 -6.33
N LEU A 98 -12.56 8.85 -6.02
CA LEU A 98 -12.65 10.21 -6.56
C LEU A 98 -11.44 11.08 -6.21
N ALA A 99 -10.89 10.96 -5.00
CA ALA A 99 -9.70 11.70 -4.60
C ALA A 99 -8.48 11.30 -5.45
N LEU A 100 -8.28 9.99 -5.69
CA LEU A 100 -7.22 9.49 -6.57
C LEU A 100 -7.37 9.96 -8.01
N ILE A 101 -8.59 9.95 -8.54
CA ILE A 101 -8.89 10.34 -9.93
C ILE A 101 -8.69 11.84 -10.14
N LYS A 102 -8.96 12.66 -9.11
CA LYS A 102 -8.80 14.11 -9.16
C LYS A 102 -7.35 14.57 -8.97
N ASP A 103 -6.51 13.73 -8.37
CA ASP A 103 -5.08 14.02 -8.26
C ASP A 103 -4.42 13.89 -9.65
N THR A 104 -4.06 15.02 -10.25
CA THR A 104 -3.47 15.05 -11.59
C THR A 104 -2.15 14.30 -11.70
N THR A 105 -1.41 14.14 -10.59
CA THR A 105 -0.15 13.39 -10.56
C THR A 105 -0.37 11.89 -10.61
N LEU A 106 -1.48 11.41 -10.04
CA LEU A 106 -1.85 9.99 -10.02
C LEU A 106 -2.75 9.61 -11.20
N ALA A 107 -3.62 10.51 -11.64
CA ALA A 107 -4.62 10.25 -12.68
C ALA A 107 -4.01 9.73 -13.99
N GLN A 108 -2.81 10.22 -14.34
CA GLN A 108 -2.06 9.78 -15.53
C GLN A 108 -1.57 8.32 -15.47
N HIS A 109 -1.50 7.74 -14.27
CA HIS A 109 -1.06 6.37 -14.03
C HIS A 109 -2.24 5.39 -13.84
N ILE A 110 -3.49 5.88 -13.83
CA ILE A 110 -4.67 5.04 -13.68
C ILE A 110 -4.98 4.34 -15.01
N THR A 111 -5.02 3.01 -14.99
CA THR A 111 -5.45 2.22 -16.16
C THR A 111 -6.97 2.11 -16.19
N TRP A 112 -7.59 2.91 -17.04
CA TRP A 112 -9.06 2.95 -17.20
C TRP A 112 -9.60 1.80 -18.05
N HIS A 113 -8.82 1.40 -19.05
CA HIS A 113 -9.25 0.37 -19.98
C HIS A 113 -9.15 -1.01 -19.37
N ALA A 114 -10.16 -1.82 -19.64
CA ALA A 114 -10.15 -3.23 -19.34
C ALA A 114 -9.07 -3.95 -20.14
N VAL A 115 -8.29 -4.79 -19.47
CA VAL A 115 -7.20 -5.56 -20.08
C VAL A 115 -7.33 -7.02 -19.68
N LYS A 116 -7.35 -7.93 -20.66
CA LYS A 116 -7.21 -9.36 -20.39
C LYS A 116 -5.74 -9.74 -20.41
N GLN A 117 -5.25 -10.21 -19.28
CA GLN A 117 -3.88 -10.66 -19.12
C GLN A 117 -3.81 -12.19 -19.13
N PHE A 118 -2.76 -12.72 -19.76
CA PHE A 118 -2.48 -14.14 -19.84
C PHE A 118 -1.02 -14.41 -19.51
N LYS A 119 -0.75 -15.53 -18.86
CA LYS A 119 0.60 -16.02 -18.57
C LYS A 119 0.77 -17.39 -19.20
N PHE A 120 1.88 -17.58 -19.91
CA PHE A 120 2.22 -18.88 -20.46
C PHE A 120 2.77 -19.78 -19.34
N THR A 121 2.12 -20.91 -19.08
CA THR A 121 2.49 -21.88 -18.04
C THR A 121 2.22 -23.28 -18.56
N ASP A 122 3.21 -24.16 -18.44
CA ASP A 122 3.13 -25.59 -18.84
C ASP A 122 2.64 -25.85 -20.28
N GLY A 123 3.02 -24.98 -21.21
CA GLY A 123 2.67 -25.13 -22.63
C GLY A 123 1.37 -24.45 -23.05
N GLU A 124 0.65 -23.80 -22.13
CA GLU A 124 -0.63 -23.15 -22.41
C GLU A 124 -0.68 -21.70 -21.91
N TRP A 125 -1.51 -20.87 -22.55
CA TRP A 125 -1.80 -19.51 -22.09
C TRP A 125 -2.95 -19.53 -21.08
N VAL A 126 -2.64 -19.22 -19.83
CA VAL A 126 -3.61 -19.24 -18.72
C VAL A 126 -4.03 -17.82 -18.38
N ARG A 127 -5.34 -17.60 -18.25
CA ARG A 127 -5.93 -16.34 -17.79
C ARG A 127 -5.62 -16.11 -16.31
N PHE A 128 -5.24 -14.88 -15.93
CA PHE A 128 -5.11 -14.50 -14.52
C PHE A 128 -5.63 -13.09 -14.25
N TRP A 129 -5.93 -12.80 -12.99
CA TRP A 129 -6.45 -11.52 -12.50
C TRP A 129 -5.58 -11.03 -11.36
N ASP A 130 -5.18 -9.76 -11.42
CA ASP A 130 -4.28 -9.11 -10.47
C ASP A 130 -4.83 -7.77 -9.99
N GLU A 131 -5.51 -7.04 -10.87
CA GLU A 131 -6.04 -5.70 -10.63
C GLU A 131 -7.52 -5.59 -11.08
N PRO A 132 -8.30 -4.62 -10.56
CA PRO A 132 -9.70 -4.46 -10.95
C PRO A 132 -9.93 -4.26 -12.46
N ASN A 133 -9.03 -3.56 -13.15
CA ASN A 133 -9.11 -3.35 -14.59
C ASN A 133 -8.82 -4.62 -15.40
N THR A 134 -8.27 -5.67 -14.76
CA THR A 134 -8.07 -6.96 -15.39
C THR A 134 -9.20 -7.93 -15.11
N ALA A 135 -10.25 -7.56 -14.36
CA ALA A 135 -11.43 -8.40 -14.13
C ALA A 135 -12.31 -8.57 -15.37
N ASP A 136 -12.95 -9.74 -15.50
CA ASP A 136 -13.85 -10.00 -16.63
C ASP A 136 -15.09 -9.10 -16.59
N TYR A 137 -15.60 -8.77 -15.39
CA TYR A 137 -16.72 -7.84 -15.25
C TYR A 137 -16.39 -6.44 -15.80
N TRP A 138 -15.17 -5.95 -15.59
CA TRP A 138 -14.75 -4.64 -16.13
C TRP A 138 -14.67 -4.67 -17.67
N TRP A 139 -14.22 -5.81 -18.22
CA TRP A 139 -14.25 -6.05 -19.66
C TRP A 139 -15.68 -6.02 -20.23
N ASP A 140 -16.60 -6.73 -19.59
CA ASP A 140 -17.99 -6.80 -20.02
C ASP A 140 -18.66 -5.42 -19.97
N VAL A 141 -18.41 -4.64 -18.91
CA VAL A 141 -18.88 -3.25 -18.81
C VAL A 141 -18.33 -2.40 -19.95
N GLN A 142 -17.03 -2.49 -20.26
CA GLN A 142 -16.41 -1.72 -21.34
C GLN A 142 -16.98 -2.09 -22.72
N VAL A 143 -17.17 -3.38 -22.99
CA VAL A 143 -17.76 -3.85 -24.25
C VAL A 143 -19.22 -3.39 -24.36
N CYS A 144 -19.98 -3.48 -23.28
CA CYS A 144 -21.37 -3.06 -23.25
C CYS A 144 -21.51 -1.55 -23.49
N MET A 145 -20.69 -0.72 -22.83
CA MET A 145 -20.70 0.74 -23.04
C MET A 145 -20.30 1.14 -24.47
N SER A 146 -19.30 0.48 -25.06
CA SER A 146 -18.89 0.77 -26.43
C SER A 146 -19.97 0.40 -27.46
N TYR A 147 -20.72 -0.67 -27.22
CA TYR A 147 -21.88 -1.04 -28.03
C TYR A 147 -22.97 0.05 -27.99
N TYR A 148 -23.35 0.53 -26.79
CA TYR A 148 -24.35 1.59 -26.67
C TYR A 148 -23.90 2.94 -27.26
N ALA A 149 -22.61 3.28 -27.14
CA ALA A 149 -22.06 4.48 -27.78
C ALA A 149 -22.15 4.40 -29.32
N ALA A 150 -21.89 3.22 -29.90
CA ALA A 150 -21.99 2.99 -31.34
C ALA A 150 -23.44 3.00 -31.86
N VAL A 151 -24.41 2.56 -31.06
CA VAL A 151 -25.83 2.57 -31.40
C VAL A 151 -26.45 3.97 -31.24
N GLY A 152 -26.07 4.72 -30.20
CA GLY A 152 -26.54 6.09 -29.96
C GLY A 152 -26.01 7.14 -30.95
N MET A 153 -24.86 6.90 -31.59
CA MET A 153 -24.34 7.75 -32.67
C MET A 153 -24.99 7.48 -34.05
N ARG A 154 -25.84 6.45 -34.16
CA ARG A 154 -26.55 6.08 -35.40
C ARG A 154 -28.03 6.53 -35.41
N ALA A 155 -28.45 7.34 -34.44
CA ALA A 155 -29.79 7.93 -34.37
C ALA A 155 -29.76 9.42 -34.77
#